data_AF-A0A955C5Y2-F1
#
_entry.id   AF-A0A955C5Y2-F1
#
_cell.length_a   1.000
_cell.length_b   1.000
_cell.length_c   1.000
_cell.angle_alpha   90.00
_cell.angle_beta   90.00
_cell.angle_gamma   90.00
#
_symmetry.space_group_name_H-M   'P 1'
#
loop_
_entity.id
_entity.type
_entity.pdbx_description
1 polymer ?
#
loop_
_entity_poly.entity_id
_entity_poly.type
_entity_poly.pdbx_seq_one_letter_code
_entity_poly.pdbx_strand_id
1 'polypeptide(L)'
;MSVTVIAIVLVMYSNALRADEQATDKSQFYDPIQRQIAGWTVKVDPALLADEQQELCAQAMEALANHLQRICYIVPADRVEKLQAMPIWLELHNEKLGAMQYHPDRGWLLANGHDPRLVKHVHIPRAKDLIERRTWAKHPYVVLHELAHAFHDQVLGFENAEVNATFDKAKEQGIYDEVLLFTGKTTRHYALTNPKEYFAESTEAYFGVNDFYPFVRAELRQHDPEMFALLERVWGKVPQ
;
A
#
# COMPACT_ATOMS: atom_id res chain seq x y z
N MET A 1 10.81 87.17 1.65
CA MET A 1 10.11 87.21 2.95
C MET A 1 9.27 85.94 3.06
N SER A 2 9.41 85.28 4.20
CA SER A 2 8.94 83.96 4.60
C SER A 2 7.47 83.68 4.33
N VAL A 3 7.11 82.43 4.05
CA VAL A 3 6.22 81.62 4.90
C VAL A 3 6.56 80.14 4.69
N THR A 4 7.01 79.48 5.76
CA THR A 4 7.17 78.03 5.85
C THR A 4 5.85 77.43 6.32
N VAL A 5 5.22 76.56 5.53
CA VAL A 5 4.06 75.76 5.97
C VAL A 5 4.55 74.35 6.25
N ILE A 6 4.52 73.97 7.53
CA ILE A 6 4.80 72.61 8.01
C ILE A 6 3.56 71.77 7.72
N ALA A 7 3.65 70.82 6.80
CA ALA A 7 2.63 69.80 6.59
C ALA A 7 2.98 68.56 7.42
N ILE A 8 2.21 68.33 8.48
CA ILE A 8 2.22 67.10 9.27
C ILE A 8 1.49 66.03 8.46
N VAL A 9 2.22 65.06 7.91
CA VAL A 9 1.62 63.85 7.33
C VAL A 9 1.45 62.83 8.45
N LEU A 10 0.19 62.64 8.89
CA LEU A 10 -0.20 61.50 9.71
C LEU A 10 0.01 60.21 8.91
N VAL A 11 0.93 59.37 9.34
CA VAL A 11 1.00 57.97 8.90
C VAL A 11 -0.11 57.22 9.62
N MET A 12 -1.25 57.03 8.96
CA MET A 12 -2.23 56.04 9.41
C MET A 12 -1.68 54.65 9.13
N TYR A 13 -1.20 53.98 10.19
CA TYR A 13 -0.94 52.54 10.17
C TYR A 13 -2.28 51.83 9.96
N SER A 14 -2.53 51.39 8.73
CA SER A 14 -3.62 50.48 8.40
C SER A 14 -3.32 49.11 9.02
N ASN A 15 -3.89 48.84 10.19
CA ASN A 15 -4.02 47.51 10.80
C ASN A 15 -5.02 46.64 10.00
N ALA A 16 -4.75 46.42 8.72
CA ALA A 16 -5.58 45.62 7.82
C ALA A 16 -4.83 44.39 7.28
N LEU A 17 -3.88 43.86 8.07
CA LEU A 17 -3.10 42.66 7.74
C LEU A 17 -2.91 41.77 8.97
N ARG A 18 -3.96 41.52 9.78
CA ARG A 18 -3.92 40.52 10.87
C ARG A 18 -5.30 40.00 11.29
N ALA A 19 -6.18 39.75 10.33
CA ALA A 19 -7.43 39.05 10.64
C ALA A 19 -8.02 38.42 9.37
N ASP A 20 -7.37 37.37 8.83
CA ASP A 20 -8.12 36.29 8.14
C ASP A 20 -7.29 35.03 7.85
N GLU A 21 -6.46 34.57 8.80
CA GLU A 21 -5.73 33.30 8.65
C GLU A 21 -6.13 32.30 9.74
N GLN A 22 -7.40 32.35 10.17
CA GLN A 22 -8.04 31.35 11.02
C GLN A 22 -9.49 31.14 10.58
N ALA A 23 -9.70 30.90 9.28
CA ALA A 23 -10.80 30.03 8.89
C ALA A 23 -10.34 28.61 9.21
N THR A 24 -10.80 28.06 10.34
CA THR A 24 -10.65 26.63 10.65
C THR A 24 -11.49 25.85 9.64
N ASP A 25 -10.93 25.59 8.47
CA ASP A 25 -11.43 24.59 7.54
C ASP A 25 -11.33 23.26 8.29
N LYS A 26 -12.46 22.72 8.74
CA LYS A 26 -12.47 21.35 9.26
C LYS A 26 -12.10 20.48 8.07
N SER A 27 -10.85 20.02 8.03
CA SER A 27 -10.36 19.06 7.04
C SER A 27 -11.45 18.02 6.77
N GLN A 28 -11.85 17.85 5.51
CA GLN A 28 -12.80 16.83 5.08
C GLN A 28 -12.41 15.42 5.57
N PHE A 29 -11.11 15.22 5.82
CA PHE A 29 -10.53 13.96 6.27
C PHE A 29 -10.07 14.08 7.73
N TYR A 30 -10.26 13.01 8.51
CA TYR A 30 -9.76 12.93 9.88
C TYR A 30 -8.23 12.91 9.91
N ASP A 31 -7.62 13.22 11.06
CA ASP A 31 -6.17 13.03 11.24
C ASP A 31 -5.88 11.65 11.84
N PRO A 32 -5.11 10.79 11.15
CA PRO A 32 -4.83 9.45 11.66
C PRO A 32 -3.90 9.49 12.87
N ILE A 33 -4.04 8.49 13.74
CA ILE A 33 -3.18 8.26 14.88
C ILE A 33 -2.11 7.23 14.50
N GLN A 34 -0.84 7.58 14.72
CA GLN A 34 0.27 6.68 14.42
C GLN A 34 0.44 5.58 15.48
N ARG A 35 0.73 4.36 15.03
CA ARG A 35 1.12 3.18 15.81
C ARG A 35 2.29 2.49 15.13
N GLN A 36 3.10 1.78 15.93
CA GLN A 36 4.15 0.90 15.42
C GLN A 36 3.70 -0.55 15.53
N ILE A 37 3.80 -1.31 14.43
CA ILE A 37 3.46 -2.73 14.39
C ILE A 37 4.55 -3.47 13.61
N ALA A 38 5.23 -4.41 14.26
CA ALA A 38 6.31 -5.20 13.67
C ALA A 38 7.41 -4.37 12.94
N GLY A 39 7.63 -3.12 13.34
CA GLY A 39 8.58 -2.18 12.73
C GLY A 39 8.01 -1.26 11.65
N TRP A 40 6.77 -1.48 11.21
CA TRP A 40 6.06 -0.57 10.31
C TRP A 40 5.43 0.60 11.07
N THR A 41 5.39 1.74 10.39
CA THR A 41 4.50 2.86 10.72
C THR A 41 3.10 2.57 10.20
N VAL A 42 2.12 2.49 11.10
CA VAL A 42 0.70 2.31 10.77
C VAL A 42 -0.08 3.54 11.19
N LYS A 43 -0.71 4.20 10.22
CA LYS A 43 -1.64 5.32 10.42
C LYS A 43 -3.05 4.77 10.60
N VAL A 44 -3.63 4.99 11.77
CA VAL A 44 -4.89 4.38 12.18
C VAL A 44 -5.98 5.43 12.25
N ASP A 45 -7.13 5.12 11.67
CA ASP A 45 -8.35 5.89 11.87
C ASP A 45 -8.69 6.03 13.37
N PRO A 46 -8.83 7.26 13.91
CA PRO A 46 -9.23 7.48 15.29
C PRO A 46 -10.54 6.79 15.67
N ALA A 47 -11.47 6.61 14.72
CA ALA A 47 -12.73 5.91 14.98
C ALA A 47 -12.52 4.41 15.27
N LEU A 48 -11.50 3.78 14.68
CA LEU A 48 -11.14 2.40 15.01
C LEU A 48 -10.60 2.28 16.45
N LEU A 49 -10.03 3.36 17.00
CA LEU A 49 -9.46 3.40 18.33
C LEU A 49 -10.47 3.79 19.43
N ALA A 50 -11.74 4.03 19.06
CA ALA A 50 -12.79 4.34 20.02
C ALA A 50 -13.17 3.12 20.87
N ASP A 51 -13.67 3.36 22.09
CA ASP A 51 -14.01 2.30 23.06
C ASP A 51 -15.04 1.31 22.48
N GLU A 52 -15.97 1.78 21.66
CA GLU A 52 -16.98 0.94 21.00
C GLU A 52 -16.38 -0.04 19.98
N GLN A 53 -15.16 0.22 19.50
CA GLN A 53 -14.44 -0.60 18.52
C GLN A 53 -13.30 -1.42 19.14
N GLN A 54 -13.17 -1.43 20.47
CA GLN A 54 -12.03 -2.01 21.17
C GLN A 54 -11.72 -3.46 20.75
N GLU A 55 -12.74 -4.31 20.64
CA GLU A 55 -12.56 -5.71 20.23
C GLU A 55 -12.07 -5.83 18.78
N LEU A 56 -12.74 -5.14 17.85
CA LEU A 56 -12.36 -5.13 16.43
C LEU A 56 -10.95 -4.59 16.24
N CYS A 57 -10.62 -3.48 16.93
CA CYS A 57 -9.29 -2.91 16.90
C CYS A 57 -8.24 -3.91 17.37
N ALA A 58 -8.44 -4.55 18.52
CA ALA A 58 -7.49 -5.52 19.05
C ALA A 58 -7.25 -6.67 18.05
N GLN A 59 -8.32 -7.25 17.51
CA GLN A 59 -8.23 -8.36 16.56
C GLN A 59 -7.60 -7.93 15.22
N ALA A 60 -7.96 -6.77 14.68
CA ALA A 60 -7.39 -6.26 13.43
C ALA A 60 -5.89 -5.94 13.58
N MET A 61 -5.48 -5.35 14.70
CA MET A 61 -4.07 -5.08 14.99
C MET A 61 -3.26 -6.37 15.14
N GLU A 62 -3.83 -7.39 15.81
CA GLU A 62 -3.20 -8.71 15.94
C GLU A 62 -3.09 -9.42 14.58
N ALA A 63 -4.14 -9.41 13.78
CA ALA A 63 -4.14 -9.95 12.43
C ALA A 63 -3.11 -9.25 11.52
N LEU A 64 -3.05 -7.92 11.54
CA LEU A 64 -2.04 -7.17 10.80
C LEU A 64 -0.62 -7.49 11.30
N ALA A 65 -0.42 -7.56 12.62
CA ALA A 65 0.86 -7.97 13.19
C ALA A 65 1.28 -9.37 12.74
N ASN A 66 0.35 -10.31 12.62
CA ASN A 66 0.61 -11.65 12.09
C ASN A 66 1.09 -11.61 10.63
N HIS A 67 0.40 -10.88 9.75
CA HIS A 67 0.82 -10.69 8.36
C HIS A 67 2.25 -10.14 8.29
N LEU A 68 2.53 -9.07 9.02
CA LEU A 68 3.83 -8.38 9.00
C LEU A 68 4.96 -9.21 9.62
N GLN A 69 4.67 -9.98 10.68
CA GLN A 69 5.65 -10.86 11.30
C GLN A 69 6.11 -11.98 10.35
N ARG A 70 5.18 -12.56 9.58
CA ARG A 70 5.52 -13.58 8.56
C ARG A 70 6.50 -13.01 7.53
N ILE A 71 6.30 -11.75 7.12
CA ILE A 71 7.21 -11.04 6.21
C ILE A 71 8.59 -10.88 6.87
N CYS A 72 8.66 -10.38 8.10
CA CYS A 72 9.92 -10.23 8.83
C CYS A 72 10.74 -11.52 8.95
N TYR A 73 10.08 -12.68 9.07
CA TYR A 73 10.76 -13.95 9.24
C TYR A 73 11.23 -14.59 7.94
N ILE A 74 10.56 -14.31 6.82
CA ILE A 74 10.88 -14.99 5.56
C ILE A 74 11.70 -14.13 4.59
N VAL A 75 11.54 -12.80 4.65
CA VAL A 75 12.24 -11.87 3.77
C VAL A 75 13.60 -11.50 4.39
N PRO A 76 14.69 -11.42 3.61
CA PRO A 76 15.98 -10.96 4.12
C PRO A 76 15.91 -9.60 4.82
N ALA A 77 16.66 -9.44 5.91
CA ALA A 77 16.55 -8.30 6.82
C ALA A 77 16.75 -6.93 6.14
N ASP A 78 17.66 -6.84 5.17
CA ASP A 78 17.92 -5.62 4.39
C ASP A 78 16.78 -5.25 3.43
N ARG A 79 15.95 -6.23 3.04
CA ARG A 79 14.70 -5.99 2.28
C ARG A 79 13.54 -5.67 3.23
N VAL A 80 13.48 -6.32 4.41
CA VAL A 80 12.51 -5.97 5.46
C VAL A 80 12.65 -4.51 5.88
N GLU A 81 13.86 -4.00 6.05
CA GLU A 81 14.10 -2.58 6.38
C GLU A 81 13.47 -1.63 5.34
N LYS A 82 13.61 -1.95 4.05
CA LYS A 82 12.97 -1.18 2.97
C LYS A 82 11.45 -1.27 3.03
N LEU A 83 10.91 -2.47 3.29
CA LEU A 83 9.46 -2.67 3.43
C LEU A 83 8.90 -1.91 4.64
N GLN A 84 9.61 -1.87 5.76
CA GLN A 84 9.21 -1.16 6.99
C GLN A 84 9.15 0.37 6.81
N ALA A 85 9.91 0.90 5.85
CA ALA A 85 9.83 2.31 5.47
C ALA A 85 8.53 2.66 4.70
N MET A 86 7.78 1.66 4.21
CA MET A 86 6.53 1.87 3.47
C MET A 86 5.37 1.96 4.47
N PRO A 87 4.69 3.11 4.59
CA PRO A 87 3.66 3.28 5.60
C PRO A 87 2.38 2.52 5.24
N ILE A 88 1.69 2.05 6.28
CA ILE A 88 0.39 1.40 6.17
C ILE A 88 -0.69 2.34 6.70
N TRP A 89 -1.85 2.39 6.05
CA TRP A 89 -3.02 3.13 6.51
C TRP A 89 -4.15 2.15 6.79
N LEU A 90 -4.70 2.18 8.00
CA LEU A 90 -5.74 1.28 8.46
C LEU A 90 -6.98 2.08 8.89
N GLU A 91 -8.10 1.85 8.23
CA GLU A 91 -9.36 2.52 8.53
C GLU A 91 -10.35 1.60 9.24
N LEU A 92 -11.27 2.18 10.04
CA LEU A 92 -12.41 1.42 10.55
C LEU A 92 -13.26 0.92 9.38
N HIS A 93 -13.67 1.88 8.53
CA HIS A 93 -14.50 1.61 7.35
C HIS A 93 -14.41 2.73 6.31
N ASN A 94 -14.03 2.38 5.09
CA ASN A 94 -14.14 3.25 3.93
C ASN A 94 -15.41 2.93 3.10
N GLU A 95 -16.23 3.95 2.87
CA GLU A 95 -17.48 3.84 2.11
C GLU A 95 -17.25 3.58 0.61
N LYS A 96 -16.15 4.11 0.05
CA LYS A 96 -15.87 4.04 -1.39
C LYS A 96 -14.92 2.90 -1.76
N LEU A 97 -13.86 2.72 -0.97
CA LEU A 97 -12.83 1.71 -1.20
C LEU A 97 -13.11 0.46 -0.36
N GLY A 98 -13.01 -0.71 -0.99
CA GLY A 98 -13.21 -1.99 -0.32
C GLY A 98 -11.93 -2.81 -0.21
N ALA A 99 -11.30 -3.10 -1.35
CA ALA A 99 -10.10 -3.92 -1.39
C ALA A 99 -8.90 -3.21 -0.74
N MET A 100 -8.06 -4.00 -0.05
CA MET A 100 -6.70 -3.58 0.29
C MET A 100 -5.98 -3.21 -1.01
N GLN A 101 -5.25 -2.10 -0.99
CA GLN A 101 -4.61 -1.59 -2.20
C GLN A 101 -3.48 -0.60 -1.88
N TYR A 102 -2.47 -0.55 -2.73
CA TYR A 102 -1.42 0.45 -2.72
C TYR A 102 -1.79 1.68 -3.57
N HIS A 103 -1.50 2.90 -3.09
CA HIS A 103 -1.82 4.15 -3.79
C HIS A 103 -0.58 4.85 -4.35
N PRO A 104 -0.18 4.62 -5.61
CA PRO A 104 1.04 5.22 -6.16
C PRO A 104 0.89 6.70 -6.54
N ASP A 105 -0.34 7.16 -6.82
CA ASP A 105 -0.61 8.44 -7.48
C ASP A 105 -1.55 9.34 -6.66
N ARG A 106 -1.04 10.53 -6.32
CA ARG A 106 -1.80 11.54 -5.58
C ARG A 106 -2.89 12.19 -6.43
N GLY A 107 -2.68 12.31 -7.74
CA GLY A 107 -3.63 12.93 -8.66
C GLY A 107 -4.94 12.13 -8.73
N TRP A 108 -4.83 10.82 -8.84
CA TRP A 108 -5.93 9.88 -8.85
C TRP A 108 -6.74 9.93 -7.55
N LEU A 109 -6.07 9.99 -6.38
CA LEU A 109 -6.74 10.14 -5.09
C LEU A 109 -7.62 11.40 -5.05
N LEU A 110 -7.08 12.55 -5.47
CA LEU A 110 -7.83 13.80 -5.55
C LEU A 110 -9.01 13.70 -6.54
N ALA A 111 -8.76 13.18 -7.74
CA ALA A 111 -9.76 13.08 -8.81
C ALA A 111 -10.95 12.19 -8.42
N ASN A 112 -10.73 11.21 -7.54
CA ASN A 112 -11.77 10.29 -7.06
C ASN A 112 -12.31 10.66 -5.64
N GLY A 113 -11.84 11.78 -5.08
CA GLY A 113 -12.29 12.30 -3.79
C GLY A 113 -11.93 11.38 -2.63
N HIS A 114 -10.67 10.90 -2.61
CA HIS A 114 -10.03 10.20 -1.52
C HIS A 114 -9.00 11.12 -0.83
N ASP A 115 -8.58 10.78 0.39
CA ASP A 115 -7.56 11.54 1.11
C ASP A 115 -6.23 11.51 0.33
N PRO A 116 -5.71 12.66 -0.16
CA PRO A 116 -4.46 12.70 -0.91
C PRO A 116 -3.23 12.28 -0.09
N ARG A 117 -3.34 12.18 1.24
CA ARG A 117 -2.29 11.70 2.15
C ARG A 117 -2.11 10.19 2.11
N LEU A 118 -3.03 9.44 1.47
CA LEU A 118 -2.88 8.01 1.20
C LEU A 118 -1.78 7.70 0.18
N VAL A 119 -1.29 8.69 -0.59
CA VAL A 119 -0.25 8.45 -1.60
C VAL A 119 0.97 7.78 -0.96
N LYS A 120 1.52 6.78 -1.65
CA LYS A 120 2.62 5.89 -1.22
C LYS A 120 2.31 5.04 0.03
N HIS A 121 1.04 4.89 0.43
CA HIS A 121 0.64 3.98 1.50
C HIS A 121 0.06 2.68 0.95
N VAL A 122 0.34 1.58 1.65
CA VAL A 122 -0.52 0.40 1.61
C VAL A 122 -1.77 0.73 2.43
N HIS A 123 -2.94 0.67 1.80
CA HIS A 123 -4.21 1.04 2.43
C HIS A 123 -5.04 -0.22 2.70
N ILE A 124 -5.46 -0.36 3.95
CA ILE A 124 -6.45 -1.33 4.43
C ILE A 124 -7.71 -0.53 4.75
N PRO A 125 -8.66 -0.42 3.80
CA PRO A 125 -9.80 0.49 3.95
C PRO A 125 -10.82 0.05 4.99
N ARG A 126 -10.76 -1.21 5.44
CA ARG A 126 -11.72 -1.80 6.35
C ARG A 126 -11.03 -2.76 7.30
N ALA A 127 -10.92 -2.40 8.57
CA ALA A 127 -10.27 -3.22 9.58
C ALA A 127 -10.87 -4.63 9.71
N LYS A 128 -12.19 -4.75 9.54
CA LYS A 128 -12.89 -6.04 9.58
C LYS A 128 -12.36 -7.05 8.54
N ASP A 129 -11.88 -6.59 7.40
CA ASP A 129 -11.45 -7.49 6.31
C ASP A 129 -10.15 -8.23 6.68
N LEU A 130 -9.37 -7.73 7.65
CA LEU A 130 -8.21 -8.42 8.23
C LEU A 130 -8.58 -9.64 9.08
N ILE A 131 -9.81 -9.71 9.58
CA ILE A 131 -10.28 -10.81 10.44
C ILE A 131 -11.32 -11.69 9.75
N GLU A 132 -11.75 -11.32 8.55
CA GLU A 132 -12.69 -12.11 7.77
C GLU A 132 -12.06 -13.43 7.32
N ARG A 133 -12.69 -14.55 7.72
CA ARG A 133 -12.22 -15.92 7.38
C ARG A 133 -12.01 -16.12 5.88
N ARG A 134 -12.83 -15.48 5.04
CA ARG A 134 -12.72 -15.57 3.58
C ARG A 134 -11.42 -14.96 3.09
N THR A 135 -10.97 -13.85 3.66
CA THR A 135 -9.68 -13.23 3.32
C THR A 135 -8.54 -14.20 3.56
N TRP A 136 -8.50 -14.84 4.73
CA TRP A 136 -7.46 -15.81 5.08
C TRP A 136 -7.49 -17.08 4.24
N ALA A 137 -8.67 -17.55 3.85
CA ALA A 137 -8.81 -18.75 3.03
C ALA A 137 -8.50 -18.49 1.54
N LYS A 138 -8.81 -17.28 1.05
CA LYS A 138 -8.58 -16.88 -0.34
C LYS A 138 -7.17 -16.35 -0.54
N HIS A 139 -6.80 -15.32 0.20
CA HIS A 139 -5.67 -14.42 -0.11
C HIS A 139 -4.80 -14.17 1.13
N PRO A 140 -4.17 -15.22 1.69
CA PRO A 140 -3.47 -15.15 2.99
C PRO A 140 -2.23 -14.26 3.02
N TYR A 141 -1.76 -13.80 1.85
CA TYR A 141 -0.61 -12.91 1.68
C TYR A 141 -0.97 -11.56 1.02
N VAL A 142 -2.25 -11.16 1.04
CA VAL A 142 -2.71 -9.87 0.48
C VAL A 142 -1.93 -8.64 1.00
N VAL A 143 -1.53 -8.63 2.28
CA VAL A 143 -0.71 -7.50 2.81
C VAL A 143 0.69 -7.50 2.18
N LEU A 144 1.27 -8.67 1.91
CA LEU A 144 2.54 -8.78 1.19
C LEU A 144 2.37 -8.39 -0.28
N HIS A 145 1.24 -8.69 -0.91
CA HIS A 145 0.91 -8.23 -2.27
C HIS A 145 0.99 -6.71 -2.37
N GLU A 146 0.30 -6.00 -1.48
CA GLU A 146 0.30 -4.53 -1.50
C GLU A 146 1.67 -3.94 -1.17
N LEU A 147 2.40 -4.58 -0.24
CA LEU A 147 3.78 -4.21 0.03
C LEU A 147 4.72 -4.48 -1.16
N ALA A 148 4.45 -5.49 -1.98
CA ALA A 148 5.18 -5.76 -3.21
C ALA A 148 4.91 -4.67 -4.26
N HIS A 149 3.68 -4.19 -4.40
CA HIS A 149 3.40 -2.98 -5.20
C HIS A 149 4.18 -1.77 -4.70
N ALA A 150 4.17 -1.54 -3.37
CA ALA A 150 4.90 -0.44 -2.76
C ALA A 150 6.42 -0.55 -3.00
N PHE A 151 6.99 -1.75 -2.95
CA PHE A 151 8.40 -2.01 -3.24
C PHE A 151 8.73 -1.81 -4.71
N HIS A 152 7.88 -2.30 -5.61
CA HIS A 152 8.03 -2.10 -7.04
C HIS A 152 8.04 -0.60 -7.37
N ASP A 153 7.14 0.20 -6.80
CA ASP A 153 7.11 1.65 -7.01
C ASP A 153 8.34 2.35 -6.41
N GLN A 154 8.58 2.15 -5.11
CA GLN A 154 9.46 3.02 -4.32
C GLN A 154 10.93 2.57 -4.32
N VAL A 155 11.21 1.31 -4.66
CA VAL A 155 12.58 0.75 -4.65
C VAL A 155 13.05 0.41 -6.06
N LEU A 156 12.20 -0.22 -6.87
CA LEU A 156 12.58 -0.63 -8.23
C LEU A 156 12.22 0.43 -9.29
N GLY A 157 11.13 1.16 -9.07
CA GLY A 157 10.40 1.92 -10.08
C GLY A 157 9.52 1.02 -10.95
N PHE A 158 8.28 1.44 -11.23
CA PHE A 158 7.36 0.67 -12.11
C PHE A 158 7.85 0.49 -13.55
N GLU A 159 8.83 1.29 -13.97
CA GLU A 159 9.48 1.18 -15.29
C GLU A 159 10.70 0.25 -15.25
N ASN A 160 10.82 -0.61 -14.23
CA ASN A 160 11.93 -1.54 -14.12
C ASN A 160 12.00 -2.46 -15.36
N ALA A 161 13.08 -2.30 -16.14
CA ALA A 161 13.23 -2.97 -17.42
C ALA A 161 13.25 -4.50 -17.30
N GLU A 162 13.78 -5.05 -16.20
CA GLU A 162 13.80 -6.49 -15.98
C GLU A 162 12.40 -7.03 -15.71
N VAL A 163 11.62 -6.37 -14.85
CA VAL A 163 10.22 -6.77 -14.57
C VAL A 163 9.38 -6.70 -15.84
N ASN A 164 9.48 -5.61 -16.60
CA ASN A 164 8.72 -5.42 -17.84
C ASN A 164 9.11 -6.47 -18.90
N ALA A 165 10.40 -6.73 -19.10
CA ALA A 165 10.85 -7.71 -20.08
C ALA A 165 10.43 -9.15 -19.70
N THR A 166 10.50 -9.51 -18.41
CA THR A 166 10.06 -10.83 -17.94
C THR A 166 8.54 -10.98 -18.08
N PHE A 167 7.77 -9.93 -17.74
CA PHE A 167 6.32 -9.90 -17.96
C PHE A 167 5.94 -10.09 -19.44
N ASP A 168 6.56 -9.33 -20.34
CA ASP A 168 6.23 -9.37 -21.77
C ASP A 168 6.48 -10.76 -22.35
N LYS A 169 7.58 -11.42 -21.96
CA LYS A 169 7.87 -12.80 -22.35
C LYS A 169 6.85 -13.79 -21.79
N ALA A 170 6.51 -13.71 -20.50
CA ALA A 170 5.54 -14.62 -19.88
C ALA A 170 4.15 -14.48 -20.56
N LYS A 171 3.78 -13.24 -20.92
CA LYS A 171 2.56 -12.94 -21.67
C LYS A 171 2.62 -13.47 -23.10
N GLU A 172 3.74 -13.32 -23.81
CA GLU A 172 3.93 -13.87 -25.17
C GLU A 172 3.87 -15.41 -25.18
N GLN A 173 4.43 -16.05 -24.15
CA GLN A 173 4.42 -17.51 -24.02
C GLN A 173 3.03 -18.07 -23.64
N GLY A 174 2.10 -17.24 -23.18
CA GLY A 174 0.75 -17.65 -22.81
C GLY A 174 0.67 -18.54 -21.57
N ILE A 175 1.74 -18.65 -20.77
CA ILE A 175 1.80 -19.57 -19.61
C ILE A 175 0.77 -19.24 -18.52
N TYR A 176 0.21 -18.04 -18.54
CA TYR A 176 -0.78 -17.55 -17.57
C TYR A 176 -2.19 -17.39 -18.14
N ASP A 177 -2.41 -17.78 -19.40
CA ASP A 177 -3.70 -17.57 -20.08
C ASP A 177 -4.83 -18.43 -19.48
N GLU A 178 -4.47 -19.61 -18.97
CA GLU A 178 -5.40 -20.56 -18.38
C GLU A 178 -4.74 -21.31 -17.21
N VAL A 179 -4.99 -20.88 -15.97
CA VAL A 179 -4.42 -21.42 -14.74
C VAL A 179 -5.49 -21.72 -13.70
N LEU A 180 -5.17 -22.55 -12.70
CA LEU A 180 -6.08 -22.81 -11.59
C LEU A 180 -6.22 -21.57 -10.69
N LEU A 181 -7.46 -21.24 -10.35
CA LEU A 181 -7.83 -20.34 -9.26
C LEU A 181 -7.94 -21.13 -7.95
N PHE A 182 -7.78 -20.49 -6.79
CA PHE A 182 -7.96 -21.09 -5.46
C PHE A 182 -9.30 -21.84 -5.26
N THR A 183 -10.31 -21.57 -6.10
CA THR A 183 -11.58 -22.30 -6.10
C THR A 183 -11.54 -23.65 -6.83
N GLY A 184 -10.39 -24.02 -7.43
CA GLY A 184 -10.23 -25.19 -8.30
C GLY A 184 -10.78 -25.01 -9.72
N LYS A 185 -11.23 -23.80 -10.09
CA LYS A 185 -11.67 -23.49 -11.45
C LYS A 185 -10.51 -22.94 -12.26
N THR A 186 -10.53 -23.14 -13.56
CA THR A 186 -9.52 -22.52 -14.45
C THR A 186 -9.96 -21.12 -14.88
N THR A 187 -9.01 -20.19 -14.96
CA THR A 187 -9.22 -18.79 -15.36
C THR A 187 -7.94 -18.20 -15.92
N ARG A 188 -8.04 -17.05 -16.59
CA ARG A 188 -6.88 -16.21 -16.90
C ARG A 188 -6.28 -15.65 -15.62
N HIS A 189 -4.96 -15.75 -15.44
CA HIS A 189 -4.29 -15.27 -14.23
C HIS A 189 -4.36 -13.74 -14.13
N TYR A 190 -4.62 -13.24 -12.92
CA TYR A 190 -4.66 -11.80 -12.65
C TYR A 190 -3.35 -11.05 -12.94
N ALA A 191 -2.21 -11.73 -12.82
CA ALA A 191 -0.88 -11.26 -13.20
C ALA A 191 -0.80 -10.69 -14.63
N LEU A 192 -1.64 -11.16 -15.56
CA LEU A 192 -1.64 -10.67 -16.95
C LEU A 192 -2.25 -9.28 -17.13
N THR A 193 -2.75 -8.66 -16.07
CA THR A 193 -3.31 -7.30 -16.09
C THR A 193 -2.23 -6.27 -16.43
N ASN A 194 -1.08 -6.31 -15.74
CA ASN A 194 0.07 -5.43 -15.99
C ASN A 194 1.33 -5.94 -15.24
N PRO A 195 2.53 -5.42 -15.52
CA PRO A 195 3.77 -5.83 -14.85
C PRO A 195 3.77 -5.66 -13.32
N LYS A 196 2.95 -4.75 -12.78
CA LYS A 196 2.85 -4.51 -11.33
C LYS A 196 2.14 -5.68 -10.63
N GLU A 197 1.05 -6.14 -11.22
CA GLU A 197 0.30 -7.32 -10.76
C GLU A 197 1.13 -8.57 -10.91
N TYR A 198 1.79 -8.75 -12.06
CA TYR A 198 2.72 -9.86 -12.26
C TYR A 198 3.80 -9.95 -11.18
N PHE A 199 4.39 -8.81 -10.81
CA PHE A 199 5.37 -8.75 -9.73
C PHE A 199 4.78 -9.09 -8.35
N ALA A 200 3.61 -8.56 -8.02
CA ALA A 200 2.98 -8.76 -6.72
C ALA A 200 2.46 -10.19 -6.53
N GLU A 201 1.70 -10.70 -7.49
CA GLU A 201 1.18 -12.08 -7.53
C GLU A 201 2.32 -13.12 -7.42
N SER A 202 3.38 -12.93 -8.20
CA SER A 202 4.53 -13.85 -8.16
C SER A 202 5.31 -13.74 -6.84
N THR A 203 5.33 -12.57 -6.21
CA THR A 203 5.93 -12.38 -4.88
C THR A 203 5.18 -13.17 -3.81
N GLU A 204 3.84 -13.24 -3.90
CA GLU A 204 3.04 -14.09 -3.01
C GLU A 204 3.41 -15.56 -3.16
N ALA A 205 3.50 -16.07 -4.40
CA ALA A 205 3.89 -17.46 -4.63
C ALA A 205 5.33 -17.73 -4.16
N TYR A 206 6.25 -16.78 -4.33
CA TYR A 206 7.67 -16.94 -3.96
C TYR A 206 7.88 -17.10 -2.45
N PHE A 207 7.20 -16.29 -1.64
CA PHE A 207 7.33 -16.34 -0.18
C PHE A 207 6.24 -17.18 0.51
N GLY A 208 5.11 -17.40 -0.15
CA GLY A 208 3.90 -17.81 0.53
C GLY A 208 2.99 -18.67 -0.33
N VAL A 209 1.71 -18.28 -0.30
CA VAL A 209 0.63 -18.93 -1.03
C VAL A 209 -0.11 -17.85 -1.79
N ASN A 210 -0.13 -17.94 -3.12
CA ASN A 210 -0.93 -17.11 -4.00
C ASN A 210 -2.35 -17.71 -4.16
N ASP A 211 -3.31 -16.93 -4.66
CA ASP A 211 -4.69 -17.40 -4.93
C ASP A 211 -4.92 -17.82 -6.40
N PHE A 212 -3.89 -17.69 -7.25
CA PHE A 212 -3.79 -18.27 -8.59
C PHE A 212 -2.57 -19.20 -8.69
N TYR A 213 -2.66 -20.23 -9.51
CA TYR A 213 -1.50 -21.06 -9.86
C TYR A 213 -0.51 -20.25 -10.70
N PRO A 214 0.80 -20.26 -10.39
CA PRO A 214 1.47 -21.07 -9.37
C PRO A 214 1.16 -20.58 -7.94
N PHE A 215 0.67 -21.48 -7.10
CA PHE A 215 0.25 -21.15 -5.74
C PHE A 215 1.45 -21.02 -4.81
N VAL A 216 2.51 -21.78 -5.02
CA VAL A 216 3.68 -21.82 -4.12
C VAL A 216 5.01 -21.75 -4.87
N ARG A 217 6.08 -21.48 -4.13
CA ARG A 217 7.42 -21.23 -4.67
C ARG A 217 7.93 -22.34 -5.60
N ALA A 218 7.67 -23.59 -5.27
CA ALA A 218 8.11 -24.74 -6.07
C ALA A 218 7.41 -24.77 -7.45
N GLU A 219 6.12 -24.44 -7.48
CA GLU A 219 5.33 -24.35 -8.71
C GLU A 219 5.78 -23.15 -9.53
N LEU A 220 6.02 -21.99 -8.91
CA LEU A 220 6.53 -20.81 -9.59
C LEU A 220 7.87 -21.11 -10.27
N ARG A 221 8.78 -21.82 -9.59
CA ARG A 221 10.06 -22.22 -10.17
C ARG A 221 9.94 -23.10 -11.41
N GLN A 222 8.90 -23.93 -11.47
CA GLN A 222 8.68 -24.84 -12.60
C GLN A 222 7.93 -24.15 -13.73
N HIS A 223 6.90 -23.38 -13.40
CA HIS A 223 5.98 -22.76 -14.33
C HIS A 223 6.56 -21.50 -14.97
N ASP A 224 7.22 -20.66 -14.17
CA ASP A 224 7.86 -19.43 -14.61
C ASP A 224 9.27 -19.29 -14.00
N PRO A 225 10.26 -20.04 -14.54
CA PRO A 225 11.63 -20.03 -14.03
C PRO A 225 12.33 -18.67 -14.23
N GLU A 226 11.93 -17.87 -15.23
CA GLU A 226 12.50 -16.54 -15.44
C GLU A 226 12.05 -15.58 -14.33
N MET A 227 10.76 -15.58 -13.97
CA MET A 227 10.24 -14.80 -12.85
C MET A 227 10.82 -15.26 -11.53
N PHE A 228 10.92 -16.57 -11.32
CA PHE A 228 11.58 -17.11 -10.13
C PHE A 228 13.01 -16.58 -9.97
N ALA A 229 13.79 -16.59 -11.05
CA ALA A 229 15.17 -16.08 -11.04
C ALA A 229 15.23 -14.56 -10.84
N LEU A 230 14.26 -13.80 -11.36
CA LEU A 230 14.13 -12.38 -11.09
C LEU A 230 13.84 -12.11 -9.60
N LEU A 231 12.87 -12.80 -9.02
CA LEU A 231 12.51 -12.64 -7.61
C LEU A 231 13.66 -13.03 -6.68
N GLU A 232 14.43 -14.07 -6.99
CA GLU A 232 15.63 -14.41 -6.20
C GLU A 232 16.67 -13.28 -6.20
N ARG A 233 16.81 -12.53 -7.30
CA ARG A 233 17.73 -11.38 -7.38
C ARG A 233 17.18 -10.16 -6.65
N VAL A 234 15.88 -9.89 -6.77
CA VAL A 234 15.21 -8.73 -6.16
C VAL A 234 15.11 -8.91 -4.64
N TRP A 235 14.53 -10.03 -4.22
CA TRP A 235 14.18 -10.31 -2.84
C TRP A 235 15.27 -11.06 -2.07
N GLY A 236 16.13 -11.80 -2.77
CA GLY A 236 17.09 -12.72 -2.17
C GLY A 236 16.55 -14.15 -2.06
N LYS A 237 17.46 -15.09 -1.81
CA LYS A 237 17.12 -16.51 -1.63
C LYS A 237 16.31 -16.74 -0.37
N VAL A 238 15.23 -17.50 -0.49
CA VAL A 238 14.50 -18.02 0.68
C VAL A 238 15.27 -19.18 1.30
N PRO A 239 15.44 -19.25 2.64
CA PRO A 239 16.04 -20.40 3.31
C PRO A 239 15.35 -21.73 2.92
N GLN A 240 16.15 -22.80 2.80
CA GLN A 240 15.71 -24.17 2.48
C GLN A 240 15.64 -25.04 3.72
#